data_AF-A0A0C2Z7M1-F1
#
_entry.id   AF-A0A0C2Z7M1-F1
#
_cell.length_a   1.000
_cell.length_b   1.000
_cell.length_c   1.000
_cell.angle_alpha   90.00
_cell.angle_beta   90.00
_cell.angle_gamma   90.00
#
_symmetry.space_group_name_H-M   'P 1'
#
loop_
_entity.id
_entity.type
_entity.pdbx_description
1 polymer ?
#
loop_
_entity_poly.entity_id
_entity_poly.type
_entity_poly.pdbx_seq_one_letter_code
_entity_poly.pdbx_strand_id
1 'polypeptide(L)'
;MQQAIFVYEMSDIVIELLDKLSLGGKEDLQTLYNETKTKVEARVKGIETQKEGKKELAETQEISKAELDNSLKSLDMMIQAQQTTMKKWEETMKKVGDQDKYLKKIKSKNRLLKSYQKRCKAPNRDTPRYTSPFSFPRFDWFA
;
A
#
# COMPACT_ATOMS: atom_id res chain seq x y z
N MET A 1 -26.80 -35.25 -0.59
CA MET A 1 -27.42 -33.92 -0.85
C MET A 1 -26.99 -32.86 0.16
N GLN A 2 -27.07 -33.11 1.48
CA GLN A 2 -26.70 -32.14 2.53
C GLN A 2 -25.25 -31.63 2.46
N GLN A 3 -24.27 -32.47 2.10
CA GLN A 3 -22.86 -32.05 2.00
C GLN A 3 -22.62 -30.99 0.92
N ALA A 4 -23.30 -31.06 -0.23
CA ALA A 4 -23.13 -30.07 -1.31
C ALA A 4 -23.75 -28.71 -0.95
N ILE A 5 -24.88 -28.72 -0.25
CA ILE A 5 -25.54 -27.51 0.25
C ILE A 5 -24.62 -26.78 1.25
N PHE A 6 -24.05 -27.53 2.21
CA PHE A 6 -23.12 -26.99 3.19
C PHE A 6 -21.86 -26.37 2.55
N VAL A 7 -21.30 -27.01 1.52
CA VAL A 7 -20.15 -26.47 0.76
C VAL A 7 -20.50 -25.14 0.08
N TYR A 8 -21.73 -24.98 -0.43
CA TYR A 8 -22.16 -23.72 -1.03
C TYR A 8 -22.41 -22.62 0.00
N GLU A 9 -22.96 -22.94 1.16
CA GLU A 9 -23.17 -21.98 2.26
C GLU A 9 -21.83 -21.48 2.81
N MET A 10 -20.86 -22.38 3.04
CA MET A 10 -19.51 -22.01 3.44
C MET A 10 -18.82 -21.14 2.38
N SER A 11 -19.01 -21.45 1.10
CA SER A 11 -18.50 -20.63 0.00
C SER A 11 -19.12 -19.23 -0.02
N ASP A 12 -20.43 -19.09 0.23
CA ASP A 12 -21.10 -17.78 0.28
C ASP A 12 -20.54 -16.90 1.41
N ILE A 13 -20.36 -17.48 2.60
CA ILE A 13 -19.77 -16.80 3.77
C ILE A 13 -18.34 -16.33 3.47
N VAL A 14 -17.49 -17.20 2.92
CA VAL A 14 -16.10 -16.87 2.59
C VAL A 14 -16.04 -15.76 1.53
N ILE A 15 -16.89 -15.84 0.51
CA ILE A 15 -16.96 -14.83 -0.55
C ILE A 15 -17.41 -13.47 0.00
N GLU A 16 -18.40 -13.43 0.89
CA GLU A 16 -18.87 -12.20 1.52
C GLU A 16 -17.80 -11.57 2.42
N LEU A 17 -17.09 -12.39 3.20
CA LEU A 17 -15.98 -11.95 4.04
C LEU A 17 -14.88 -11.30 3.20
N LEU A 18 -14.48 -11.94 2.10
CA LEU A 18 -13.42 -11.41 1.23
C LEU A 18 -13.83 -10.14 0.48
N ASP A 19 -15.11 -9.93 0.19
CA ASP A 19 -15.60 -8.67 -0.41
C ASP A 19 -15.52 -7.50 0.59
N LYS A 20 -15.75 -7.79 1.88
CA LYS A 20 -15.67 -6.82 2.98
C LYS A 20 -14.24 -6.44 3.38
N LEU A 21 -13.23 -7.25 3.01
CA LEU A 21 -11.83 -6.94 3.31
C LEU A 21 -11.41 -5.60 2.69
N SER A 22 -10.83 -4.72 3.51
CA SER A 22 -10.25 -3.45 3.09
C SER A 22 -8.99 -3.18 3.90
N LEU A 23 -8.11 -2.31 3.39
CA LEU A 23 -7.00 -1.79 4.18
C LEU A 23 -7.53 -0.68 5.08
N GLY A 24 -7.89 -1.03 6.31
CA GLY A 24 -8.24 -0.05 7.33
C GLY A 24 -7.10 0.97 7.53
N GLY A 25 -7.44 2.25 7.65
CA GLY A 25 -6.48 3.33 7.91
C GLY A 25 -5.61 3.74 6.72
N LYS A 26 -5.86 3.24 5.49
CA LYS A 26 -5.12 3.67 4.29
C LYS A 26 -5.29 5.16 4.01
N GLU A 27 -6.51 5.68 4.16
CA GLU A 27 -6.82 7.10 3.92
C GLU A 27 -6.18 8.00 4.99
N ASP A 28 -6.19 7.55 6.25
CA ASP A 28 -5.52 8.23 7.35
C ASP A 28 -4.00 8.27 7.14
N LEU A 29 -3.40 7.15 6.73
CA LEU A 29 -1.98 7.06 6.37
C LEU A 29 -1.62 7.99 5.20
N GLN A 30 -2.49 8.07 4.18
CA GLN A 30 -2.29 8.98 3.05
C GLN A 30 -2.36 10.45 3.48
N THR A 31 -3.27 10.79 4.39
CA THR A 31 -3.40 12.14 4.95
C THR A 31 -2.15 12.51 5.75
N LEU A 32 -1.72 11.63 6.67
CA LEU A 32 -0.49 11.81 7.45
C LEU A 32 0.75 11.93 6.57
N TYR A 33 0.83 11.14 5.49
CA TYR A 33 1.92 11.23 4.53
C TYR A 33 1.96 12.61 3.86
N ASN A 34 0.82 13.10 3.36
CA ASN A 34 0.74 14.39 2.69
C ASN A 34 1.08 15.54 3.64
N GLU A 35 0.53 15.53 4.86
CA GLU A 35 0.86 16.53 5.88
C GLU A 35 2.34 16.52 6.24
N THR A 36 2.91 15.32 6.43
CA THR A 36 4.33 15.17 6.78
C THR A 36 5.21 15.68 5.65
N LYS A 37 4.86 15.38 4.39
CA LYS A 37 5.55 15.87 3.21
C LYS A 37 5.61 17.40 3.20
N THR A 38 4.46 18.07 3.35
CA THR A 38 4.42 19.54 3.38
C THR A 38 5.23 20.11 4.54
N LYS A 39 5.16 19.51 5.73
CA LYS A 39 5.95 19.93 6.90
C LYS A 39 7.46 19.77 6.67
N VAL A 40 7.88 18.67 6.05
CA VAL A 40 9.28 18.41 5.73
C VAL A 40 9.79 19.41 4.68
N GLU A 41 9.04 19.64 3.62
CA GLU A 41 9.40 20.61 2.58
C GLU A 41 9.57 22.01 3.15
N ALA A 42 8.65 22.45 4.03
CA ALA A 42 8.76 23.73 4.71
C ALA A 42 10.00 23.82 5.62
N ARG A 43 10.31 22.75 6.36
CA ARG A 43 11.50 22.69 7.22
C ARG A 43 12.79 22.72 6.41
N VAL A 44 12.88 21.97 5.31
CA VAL A 44 14.05 21.95 4.44
C VAL A 44 14.31 23.34 3.86
N LYS A 45 13.27 24.01 3.34
CA LYS A 45 13.38 25.40 2.88
C LYS A 45 13.86 26.34 3.98
N GLY A 46 13.32 26.21 5.20
CA GLY A 46 13.77 27.02 6.33
C GLY A 46 15.24 26.79 6.69
N ILE A 47 15.72 25.53 6.61
CA ILE A 47 17.13 25.19 6.84
C ILE A 47 18.01 25.74 5.71
N GLU A 48 17.55 25.71 4.47
CA GLU A 48 18.27 26.30 3.33
C GLU A 48 18.43 27.81 3.48
N THR A 49 17.37 28.53 3.86
CA THR A 49 17.45 29.96 4.19
C THR A 49 18.41 30.24 5.35
N GLN A 50 18.44 29.38 6.37
CA GLN A 50 19.43 29.50 7.46
C GLN A 50 20.87 29.31 6.97
N LYS A 51 21.10 28.40 6.01
CA LYS A 51 22.42 28.23 5.40
C LYS A 51 22.85 29.47 4.62
N GLU A 52 21.94 30.09 3.89
CA GLU A 52 22.20 31.34 3.16
C GLU A 52 22.57 32.45 4.15
N GLY A 53 21.77 32.68 5.19
CA GLY A 53 22.09 33.68 6.21
C GLY A 53 23.42 33.41 6.93
N LYS A 54 23.78 32.14 7.16
CA LYS A 54 25.10 31.79 7.73
C LYS A 54 26.25 32.13 6.78
N LYS A 55 26.08 31.97 5.47
CA LYS A 55 27.09 32.36 4.48
C LYS A 55 27.25 33.88 4.44
N GLU A 56 26.14 34.63 4.46
CA GLU A 56 26.16 36.10 4.51
C GLU A 56 26.91 36.60 5.76
N LEU A 57 26.67 36.02 6.93
CA LEU A 57 27.39 36.37 8.17
C LEU A 57 28.90 36.09 8.10
N ALA A 58 29.32 35.10 7.31
CA ALA A 58 30.73 34.83 7.10
C ALA A 58 31.36 35.84 6.12
N GLU A 59 30.59 36.30 5.12
CA GLU A 59 31.01 37.35 4.19
C GLU A 59 31.18 38.69 4.91
N THR A 60 30.33 39.01 5.90
CA THR A 60 30.47 40.18 6.77
C THR A 60 31.52 40.01 7.88
N GLN A 61 32.22 38.86 7.93
CA GLN A 61 33.21 38.50 8.95
C GLN A 61 32.67 38.48 10.39
N GLU A 62 31.36 38.36 10.56
CA GLU A 62 30.71 38.27 11.88
C GLU A 62 30.85 36.88 12.53
N ILE A 63 31.17 35.86 11.73
CA ILE A 63 31.48 34.51 12.21
C ILE A 63 32.79 34.00 11.61
N SER A 64 33.51 33.16 12.36
CA SER A 64 34.72 32.53 11.86
C SER A 64 34.43 31.44 10.82
N LYS A 65 35.40 31.15 9.96
CA LYS A 65 35.30 30.04 8.98
C LYS A 65 35.02 28.69 9.66
N ALA A 66 35.62 28.43 10.82
CA ALA A 66 35.40 27.20 11.58
C ALA A 66 33.94 27.11 12.10
N GLU A 67 33.36 28.22 12.56
CA GLU A 67 31.96 28.27 12.98
C GLU A 67 30.99 28.12 11.80
N LEU A 68 31.33 28.71 10.64
CA LEU A 68 30.57 28.52 9.40
C LEU A 68 30.54 27.03 9.01
N ASP A 69 31.71 26.40 8.90
CA ASP A 69 31.82 24.99 8.48
C ASP A 69 31.06 24.05 9.43
N ASN A 70 31.17 24.28 10.75
CA ASN A 70 30.42 23.52 11.74
C ASN A 70 28.90 23.75 11.62
N SER A 71 28.48 24.99 11.40
CA SER A 71 27.05 25.33 11.22
C SER A 71 26.48 24.69 9.96
N LEU A 72 27.17 24.79 8.83
CA LEU A 72 26.75 24.20 7.56
C LEU A 72 26.63 22.69 7.67
N LYS A 73 27.63 22.02 8.28
CA LYS A 73 27.59 20.58 8.52
C LYS A 73 26.41 20.17 9.39
N SER A 74 26.10 20.94 10.42
CA SER A 74 24.92 20.70 11.27
C SER A 74 23.61 20.80 10.48
N LEU A 75 23.46 21.87 9.69
CA LEU A 75 22.29 22.08 8.85
C LEU A 75 22.15 21.01 7.76
N ASP A 76 23.26 20.54 7.18
CA ASP A 76 23.30 19.40 6.27
C ASP A 76 22.77 18.11 6.93
N MET A 77 23.23 17.81 8.15
CA MET A 77 22.74 16.65 8.90
C MET A 77 21.23 16.74 9.17
N MET A 78 20.71 17.95 9.44
CA MET A 78 19.27 18.16 9.60
C MET A 78 18.49 17.89 8.31
N ILE A 79 18.97 18.37 7.16
CA ILE A 79 18.35 18.10 5.85
C ILE A 79 18.36 16.59 5.56
N GLN A 80 19.50 15.92 5.78
CA GLN A 80 19.61 14.47 5.58
C GLN A 80 18.64 13.68 6.48
N ALA A 81 18.45 14.11 7.72
CA ALA A 81 17.48 13.49 8.63
C ALA A 81 16.03 13.65 8.14
N GLN A 82 15.67 14.83 7.61
CA GLN A 82 14.35 15.06 7.02
C GLN A 82 14.14 14.20 5.75
N GLN A 83 15.14 14.14 4.86
CA GLN A 83 15.09 13.31 3.65
C GLN A 83 14.97 11.81 3.98
N THR A 84 15.71 11.34 4.98
CA THR A 84 15.63 9.95 5.45
C THR A 84 14.23 9.62 5.98
N THR A 85 13.62 10.56 6.70
CA THR A 85 12.24 10.41 7.20
C THR A 85 11.25 10.30 6.04
N MET A 86 11.39 11.13 5.01
CA MET A 86 10.54 11.06 3.82
C MET A 86 10.70 9.76 3.05
N LYS A 87 11.93 9.27 2.90
CA LYS A 87 12.18 7.98 2.26
C LYS A 87 11.48 6.82 2.97
N LYS A 88 11.53 6.79 4.31
CA LYS A 88 10.82 5.77 5.11
C LYS A 88 9.31 5.84 4.93
N TRP A 89 8.76 7.06 4.85
CA TRP A 89 7.35 7.29 4.55
C TRP A 89 6.97 6.77 3.14
N GLU A 90 7.77 7.06 2.13
CA GLU A 90 7.55 6.56 0.75
C GLU A 90 7.61 5.03 0.68
N GLU A 91 8.57 4.40 1.37
CA GLU A 91 8.66 2.94 1.47
C GLU A 91 7.42 2.34 2.14
N THR A 92 6.88 3.01 3.16
CA THR A 92 5.67 2.60 3.87
C THR A 92 4.45 2.71 2.95
N MET A 93 4.28 3.85 2.27
CA MET A 93 3.18 4.06 1.33
C MET A 93 3.25 3.11 0.13
N LYS A 94 4.45 2.73 -0.32
CA LYS A 94 4.65 1.71 -1.34
C LYS A 94 4.12 0.34 -0.88
N LYS A 95 4.47 -0.10 0.33
CA LYS A 95 3.98 -1.36 0.92
C LYS A 95 2.45 -1.37 1.04
N VAL A 96 1.87 -0.27 1.51
CA VAL A 96 0.40 -0.10 1.58
C VAL A 96 -0.22 -0.19 0.18
N GLY A 97 0.39 0.45 -0.82
CA GLY A 97 -0.05 0.38 -2.22
C GLY A 97 0.02 -1.03 -2.80
N ASP A 98 1.05 -1.81 -2.46
CA ASP A 98 1.18 -3.20 -2.91
C ASP A 98 0.16 -4.12 -2.23
N GLN A 99 -0.13 -3.90 -0.94
CA GLN A 99 -1.24 -4.58 -0.25
C GLN A 99 -2.60 -4.24 -0.87
N ASP A 100 -2.83 -2.99 -1.29
CA ASP A 100 -4.07 -2.55 -1.92
C ASP A 100 -4.28 -3.24 -3.28
N LYS A 101 -3.21 -3.35 -4.07
CA LYS A 101 -3.22 -4.11 -5.33
C LYS A 101 -3.51 -5.59 -5.08
N TYR A 102 -2.90 -6.19 -4.05
CA TYR A 102 -3.14 -7.58 -3.69
C TYR A 102 -4.61 -7.82 -3.30
N LEU A 103 -5.19 -6.96 -2.47
CA LEU A 103 -6.62 -7.03 -2.12
C LEU A 103 -7.51 -6.90 -3.35
N LYS A 104 -7.22 -5.95 -4.25
CA LYS A 104 -7.96 -5.81 -5.52
C LYS A 104 -7.89 -7.08 -6.38
N LYS A 105 -6.73 -7.75 -6.43
CA LYS A 105 -6.54 -9.04 -7.13
C LYS A 105 -7.36 -10.16 -6.49
N ILE A 106 -7.45 -10.21 -5.16
CA ILE A 106 -8.33 -11.17 -4.47
C ILE A 106 -9.79 -10.88 -4.82
N LYS A 107 -10.23 -9.62 -4.73
CA LYS A 107 -11.61 -9.24 -5.04
C LYS A 107 -12.00 -9.56 -6.49
N SER A 108 -11.10 -9.36 -7.46
CA SER A 108 -11.37 -9.74 -8.85
C SER A 108 -11.52 -11.25 -9.02
N LYS A 109 -10.68 -12.05 -8.36
CA LYS A 109 -10.83 -13.52 -8.31
C LYS A 109 -12.15 -13.94 -7.66
N ASN A 110 -12.58 -13.25 -6.60
CA ASN A 110 -13.87 -13.55 -5.96
C ASN A 110 -15.06 -13.28 -6.87
N ARG A 111 -15.01 -12.23 -7.69
CA ARG A 111 -16.06 -11.98 -8.71
C ARG A 111 -16.16 -13.12 -9.70
N LEU A 112 -15.02 -13.68 -10.13
CA LEU A 112 -15.00 -14.86 -10.98
C LEU A 112 -15.60 -16.07 -10.26
N LEU A 113 -15.20 -16.34 -9.01
CA LEU A 113 -15.77 -17.43 -8.21
C LEU A 113 -17.29 -17.30 -8.04
N LYS A 114 -17.80 -16.10 -7.72
CA LYS A 114 -19.24 -15.81 -7.69
C LYS A 114 -19.93 -16.18 -9.01
N SER A 115 -19.32 -15.85 -10.15
CA SER A 115 -19.88 -16.20 -11.46
C SER A 115 -19.92 -17.71 -11.72
N TYR A 116 -18.89 -18.45 -11.30
CA TYR A 116 -18.86 -19.92 -11.39
C TYR A 116 -19.90 -20.54 -10.46
N GLN A 117 -19.95 -20.10 -9.21
CA GLN A 117 -20.92 -20.60 -8.22
C GLN A 117 -22.36 -20.35 -8.68
N LYS A 118 -22.67 -19.18 -9.25
CA LYS A 118 -23.98 -18.89 -9.84
C LYS A 118 -24.33 -19.85 -10.99
N ARG A 119 -23.36 -20.20 -11.85
CA ARG A 119 -23.55 -21.19 -12.93
C ARG A 119 -23.78 -22.61 -12.39
N CYS A 120 -23.09 -23.00 -11.32
CA CYS A 120 -23.28 -24.32 -10.69
C CYS A 120 -24.59 -24.42 -9.88
N LYS A 121 -25.03 -23.31 -9.27
CA LYS A 121 -26.30 -23.22 -8.52
C LYS A 121 -27.53 -23.05 -9.42
N ALA A 122 -27.35 -22.58 -10.66
CA ALA A 122 -28.43 -22.53 -11.62
C ALA A 122 -28.76 -23.98 -12.05
N PRO A 123 -29.94 -24.53 -11.70
CA PRO A 123 -30.35 -25.81 -12.26
C PRO A 123 -30.47 -25.58 -13.77
N ASN A 124 -29.70 -26.33 -14.55
CA ASN A 124 -29.92 -26.36 -15.99
C ASN A 124 -31.38 -26.75 -16.23
N ARG A 125 -32.15 -25.83 -16.85
CA ARG A 125 -33.44 -26.19 -17.43
C ARG A 125 -33.28 -27.13 -18.64
N ASP A 126 -32.05 -27.29 -19.17
CA ASP A 126 -31.74 -28.18 -20.28
C ASP A 126 -30.32 -28.80 -20.16
N THR A 127 -30.11 -29.79 -19.28
CA THR A 127 -28.94 -30.70 -19.44
C THR A 127 -29.39 -32.13 -19.71
N PRO A 128 -28.95 -32.74 -20.82
CA PRO A 128 -28.88 -34.19 -20.92
C PRO A 128 -28.01 -34.73 -19.79
N ARG A 129 -28.39 -35.91 -19.28
CA ARG A 129 -27.70 -36.61 -18.18
C ARG A 129 -26.19 -36.67 -18.44
N TYR A 130 -25.40 -36.04 -17.56
CA TYR A 130 -23.94 -36.16 -17.56
C TYR A 130 -23.56 -37.60 -17.20
N THR A 131 -22.99 -38.34 -18.14
CA THR A 131 -22.05 -39.42 -17.81
C THR A 131 -20.69 -38.79 -17.54
N SER A 132 -20.13 -39.09 -16.38
CA SER A 132 -18.75 -38.72 -15.98
C SER A 132 -17.74 -39.25 -17.00
N PRO A 133 -16.70 -38.46 -17.32
CA PRO A 133 -15.41 -38.84 -16.75
C PRO A 133 -14.68 -37.62 -16.17
N PHE A 134 -14.26 -37.77 -14.92
CA PHE A 134 -13.35 -36.89 -14.21
C PHE A 134 -12.21 -36.36 -15.10
N SER A 135 -12.19 -35.04 -15.28
CA SER A 135 -10.97 -34.28 -15.60
C SER A 135 -11.06 -32.92 -14.90
N PHE A 136 -10.76 -32.92 -13.60
CA PHE A 136 -10.41 -31.68 -12.92
C PHE A 136 -9.09 -31.18 -13.52
N PRO A 137 -8.98 -29.90 -13.94
CA PRO A 137 -7.68 -29.32 -14.24
C PRO A 137 -6.82 -29.40 -12.97
N ARG A 138 -5.63 -30.02 -13.06
CA ARG A 138 -4.63 -29.91 -11.99
C ARG A 138 -4.32 -28.44 -11.78
N PHE A 139 -4.74 -27.91 -10.63
CA PHE A 139 -4.20 -26.67 -10.13
C PHE A 139 -2.88 -27.01 -9.44
N ASP A 140 -1.76 -26.75 -10.11
CA ASP A 140 -0.44 -26.80 -9.47
C ASP A 140 -0.35 -25.64 -8.48
N TRP A 141 -0.48 -25.97 -7.19
CA TRP A 141 -0.45 -25.01 -6.06
C TRP A 141 0.94 -24.76 -5.49
N PHE A 142 2.01 -25.30 -6.09
CA PHE A 142 3.38 -25.04 -5.64
C PHE A 142 4.35 -24.92 -6.82
N ALA A 143 4.66 -23.68 -7.19
CA ALA A 143 5.90 -23.23 -7.82
C ALA A 143 6.07 -21.72 -7.54
#